data_AF-A0A7Y6WYF5-F1
#
_entry.id   AF-A0A7Y6WYF5-F1
#
_cell.length_a   1.000
_cell.length_b   1.000
_cell.length_c   1.000
_cell.angle_alpha   90.00
_cell.angle_beta   90.00
_cell.angle_gamma   90.00
#
_symmetry.space_group_name_H-M   'P 1'
#
loop_
_entity.id
_entity.type
_entity.pdbx_description
1 polymer ?
#
loop_
_entity_poly.entity_id
_entity_poly.type
_entity_poly.pdbx_seq_one_letter_code
_entity_poly.pdbx_strand_id
1 'polypeptide(L)'
;MRYALWVQGCPLRCPGCCNPEMFATERGTVETVEALARQVLATPGIEGLTLLGGEPFSQPGPAAALCERVRAAGLSIMVFTGHTLAELRAQARGDVDRLLGAVDLLVDGRFEADQPETARRWIGSRNQVMHFLTGRYSPHDACFTAPNTAEVHFVGGKLVINGWPALADRFRP
;
A
#
# COMPACT_ATOMS: atom_id res chain seq x y z
N MET A 1 -11.66 6.61 -5.93
CA MET A 1 -11.62 6.04 -4.57
C MET A 1 -11.05 4.64 -4.66
N ARG A 2 -10.25 4.18 -3.68
CA ARG A 2 -9.67 2.84 -3.66
C ARG A 2 -9.95 2.17 -2.32
N TYR A 3 -10.03 0.85 -2.30
CA TYR A 3 -10.06 0.08 -1.06
C TYR A 3 -8.63 -0.08 -0.56
N ALA A 4 -8.31 0.40 0.64
CA ALA A 4 -6.98 0.27 1.23
C ALA A 4 -6.98 -0.88 2.26
N LEU A 5 -6.23 -1.94 2.00
CA LEU A 5 -6.08 -3.08 2.91
C LEU A 5 -4.70 -3.05 3.56
N TRP A 6 -4.69 -2.82 4.87
CA TRP A 6 -3.48 -2.83 5.68
C TRP A 6 -3.20 -4.23 6.23
N VAL A 7 -2.13 -4.90 5.80
CA VAL A 7 -1.76 -6.22 6.34
C VAL A 7 -0.91 -6.07 7.60
N GLN A 8 -0.98 -7.02 8.52
CA GLN A 8 -0.19 -6.98 9.75
C GLN A 8 1.18 -7.67 9.57
N GLY A 9 2.22 -7.12 10.21
CA GLY A 9 3.54 -7.72 10.34
C GLY A 9 4.53 -7.14 9.35
N CYS A 10 5.51 -6.38 9.86
CA CYS A 10 6.59 -5.80 9.07
C CYS A 10 7.95 -6.15 9.67
N PRO A 11 8.75 -7.00 9.02
CA PRO A 11 10.10 -7.33 9.51
C PRO A 11 11.10 -6.21 9.25
N LEU A 12 10.79 -5.24 8.38
CA LEU A 12 11.74 -4.21 7.93
C LEU A 12 12.02 -3.15 8.98
N ARG A 13 11.04 -2.84 9.85
CA ARG A 13 11.18 -1.95 11.02
C ARG A 13 11.93 -0.65 10.72
N CYS A 14 11.59 -0.01 9.60
CA CYS A 14 12.25 1.20 9.13
C CYS A 14 12.32 2.27 10.23
N PRO A 15 13.50 2.87 10.50
CA PRO A 15 13.62 3.96 11.47
C PRO A 15 12.67 5.11 11.14
N GLY A 16 11.91 5.57 12.13
CA GLY A 16 10.94 6.65 11.95
C GLY A 16 9.67 6.27 11.19
N CYS A 17 9.40 4.97 10.97
CA CYS A 17 8.14 4.51 10.35
C CYS A 17 6.92 5.13 11.06
N CYS A 18 5.96 5.61 10.28
CA CYS A 18 4.74 6.22 10.80
C CYS A 18 3.73 5.24 11.41
N ASN A 19 3.92 3.93 11.20
CA ASN A 19 3.02 2.87 11.69
C ASN A 19 3.80 1.76 12.41
N PRO A 20 4.55 2.07 13.50
CA PRO A 20 5.38 1.10 14.20
C PRO A 20 4.57 -0.06 14.84
N GLU A 21 3.28 0.15 15.10
CA GLU A 21 2.34 -0.89 15.55
C GLU A 21 2.17 -2.02 14.54
N MET A 22 2.45 -1.76 13.25
CA MET A 22 2.38 -2.75 12.18
C MET A 22 3.57 -3.73 12.19
N PHE A 23 4.57 -3.52 13.06
CA PHE A 23 5.75 -4.39 13.17
C PHE A 23 5.43 -5.74 13.83
N ALA A 24 4.47 -5.78 14.75
CA ALA A 24 4.09 -7.02 15.42
C ALA A 24 3.44 -7.98 14.42
N THR A 25 3.72 -9.27 14.51
CA THR A 25 3.16 -10.29 13.61
C THR A 25 1.86 -10.90 14.13
N GLU A 26 1.65 -10.81 15.44
CA GLU A 26 0.60 -11.46 16.21
C GLU A 26 -0.55 -10.52 16.58
N ARG A 27 -0.57 -9.31 16.01
CA ARG A 27 -1.68 -8.36 16.12
C ARG A 27 -2.62 -8.49 14.92
N GLY A 28 -3.71 -7.72 14.90
CA GLY A 28 -4.67 -7.72 13.79
C GLY A 28 -5.68 -8.86 13.83
N THR A 29 -6.40 -9.04 12.72
CA THR A 29 -7.46 -10.03 12.56
C THR A 29 -7.06 -11.02 11.47
N VAL A 30 -7.12 -12.32 11.78
CA VAL A 30 -6.95 -13.37 10.78
C VAL A 30 -8.22 -13.45 9.96
N GLU A 31 -8.10 -13.27 8.65
CA GLU A 31 -9.20 -13.34 7.71
C GLU A 31 -8.87 -14.24 6.52
N THR A 32 -9.90 -14.82 5.92
CA THR A 32 -9.72 -15.63 4.71
C THR A 32 -9.62 -14.73 3.47
N VAL A 33 -8.84 -15.16 2.48
CA VAL A 33 -8.77 -14.50 1.17
C VAL A 33 -10.15 -14.34 0.54
N GLU A 34 -11.03 -15.34 0.72
CA GLU A 34 -12.38 -15.30 0.17
C GLU A 34 -13.28 -14.26 0.85
N ALA A 35 -13.22 -14.16 2.17
CA ALA A 35 -13.95 -13.14 2.92
C ALA A 35 -13.47 -11.73 2.53
N LEU A 36 -12.15 -11.50 2.48
CA LEU A 36 -11.57 -10.22 2.08
C LEU A 36 -11.94 -9.86 0.64
N ALA A 37 -11.82 -10.80 -0.31
CA ALA A 37 -12.22 -10.56 -1.70
C ALA A 37 -13.70 -10.15 -1.78
N ARG A 38 -14.58 -10.83 -1.05
CA ARG A 38 -16.01 -10.47 -1.00
C ARG A 38 -16.24 -9.06 -0.48
N GLN A 39 -15.53 -8.65 0.58
CA GLN A 39 -15.62 -7.30 1.13
C GLN A 39 -15.15 -6.23 0.13
N VAL A 40 -14.00 -6.46 -0.52
CA VAL A 40 -13.47 -5.54 -1.53
C VAL A 40 -14.46 -5.39 -2.68
N LEU A 41 -14.94 -6.51 -3.24
CA LEU A 41 -15.83 -6.52 -4.40
C LEU A 41 -17.24 -5.99 -4.11
N ALA A 42 -17.68 -6.05 -2.84
CA ALA A 42 -18.94 -5.45 -2.42
C ALA A 42 -18.86 -3.92 -2.24
N THR A 43 -17.66 -3.33 -2.31
CA THR A 43 -17.49 -1.88 -2.12
C THR A 43 -17.83 -1.13 -3.41
N PRO A 44 -18.89 -0.30 -3.45
CA PRO A 44 -19.33 0.34 -4.68
C PRO A 44 -18.39 1.47 -5.12
N GLY A 45 -18.13 1.55 -6.43
CA GLY A 45 -17.42 2.68 -7.04
C GLY A 45 -15.93 2.79 -6.72
N ILE A 46 -15.31 1.74 -6.17
CA ILE A 46 -13.85 1.69 -6.04
C ILE A 46 -13.22 1.41 -7.40
N GLU A 47 -12.07 2.03 -7.63
CA GLU A 47 -11.28 1.83 -8.84
C GLU A 47 -10.33 0.63 -8.69
N GLY A 48 -9.91 0.33 -7.46
CA GLY A 48 -9.05 -0.79 -7.18
C GLY A 48 -8.72 -1.02 -5.71
N LEU A 49 -7.89 -2.04 -5.47
CA LEU A 49 -7.33 -2.40 -4.17
C LEU A 49 -5.91 -1.85 -4.04
N THR A 50 -5.63 -1.18 -2.92
CA THR A 50 -4.28 -0.86 -2.49
C THR A 50 -3.91 -1.76 -1.32
N LEU A 51 -2.88 -2.58 -1.49
CA LEU A 51 -2.29 -3.39 -0.44
C LEU A 51 -1.09 -2.64 0.15
N LEU A 52 -1.10 -2.43 1.46
CA LEU A 52 -0.09 -1.68 2.20
C LEU A 52 -0.05 -2.18 3.64
N GLY A 53 0.76 -1.53 4.49
CA GLY A 53 0.79 -1.83 5.92
C GLY A 53 1.41 -3.18 6.23
N GLY A 54 2.04 -3.29 7.40
CA GLY A 54 2.95 -4.39 7.64
C GLY A 54 3.97 -4.44 6.49
N GLU A 55 4.24 -5.62 5.97
CA GLU A 55 4.92 -5.82 4.70
C GLU A 55 4.11 -6.84 3.87
N PRO A 56 3.43 -6.43 2.77
CA PRO A 56 2.67 -7.35 1.92
C PRO A 56 3.44 -8.58 1.45
N PHE A 57 4.74 -8.43 1.14
CA PHE A 57 5.59 -9.55 0.72
C PHE A 57 6.06 -10.44 1.87
N SER A 58 5.65 -10.18 3.11
CA SER A 58 5.75 -11.14 4.22
C SER A 58 4.63 -12.18 4.18
N GLN A 59 3.57 -11.95 3.39
CA GLN A 59 2.44 -12.88 3.21
C GLN A 59 2.11 -13.09 1.72
N PRO A 60 3.10 -13.42 0.86
CA PRO A 60 2.97 -13.29 -0.59
C PRO A 60 1.93 -14.25 -1.20
N GLY A 61 1.81 -15.48 -0.69
CA GLY A 61 0.85 -16.47 -1.19
C GLY A 61 -0.62 -16.02 -1.06
N PRO A 62 -1.11 -15.73 0.16
CA PRO A 62 -2.46 -15.20 0.36
C PRO A 62 -2.68 -13.84 -0.33
N ALA A 63 -1.68 -12.95 -0.29
CA ALA A 63 -1.75 -11.65 -0.96
C ALA A 63 -1.93 -11.79 -2.48
N ALA A 64 -1.18 -12.70 -3.12
CA ALA A 64 -1.31 -13.01 -4.54
C ALA A 64 -2.72 -13.50 -4.87
N ALA A 65 -3.22 -14.47 -4.10
CA ALA A 65 -4.55 -15.04 -4.30
C ALA A 65 -5.67 -13.99 -4.17
N LEU A 66 -5.54 -13.03 -3.25
CA LEU A 66 -6.46 -11.90 -3.13
C LEU A 66 -6.37 -10.97 -4.35
N CYS A 67 -5.15 -10.54 -4.71
CA CYS A 67 -4.93 -9.60 -5.80
C CYS A 67 -5.40 -10.16 -7.15
N GLU A 68 -5.15 -11.44 -7.43
CA GLU A 68 -5.63 -12.11 -8.64
C GLU A 68 -7.16 -12.11 -8.73
N ARG A 69 -7.85 -12.43 -7.63
CA ARG A 69 -9.33 -12.43 -7.59
C ARG A 69 -9.90 -11.04 -7.83
N VAL A 70 -9.31 -10.03 -7.18
CA VAL A 70 -9.74 -8.63 -7.34
C VAL A 70 -9.47 -8.13 -8.75
N ARG A 71 -8.30 -8.46 -9.32
CA ARG A 71 -7.93 -8.11 -10.70
C ARG A 71 -8.82 -8.79 -11.72
N ALA A 72 -9.18 -10.05 -11.51
CA ALA A 72 -10.11 -10.77 -12.38
C ALA A 72 -11.51 -10.13 -12.43
N ALA A 73 -11.89 -9.36 -11.41
CA ALA A 73 -13.12 -8.57 -11.38
C ALA A 73 -12.99 -7.19 -12.08
N GLY A 74 -11.85 -6.89 -12.71
CA GLY A 74 -11.61 -5.65 -13.45
C GLY A 74 -11.12 -4.47 -12.61
N LEU A 75 -10.87 -4.69 -11.31
CA LEU A 75 -10.31 -3.72 -10.38
C LEU A 75 -8.78 -3.71 -10.48
N SER A 76 -8.17 -2.54 -10.33
CA SER A 76 -6.71 -2.42 -10.40
C SER A 76 -6.02 -2.73 -9.07
N ILE A 77 -4.77 -3.15 -9.12
CA ILE A 77 -3.97 -3.52 -7.95
C ILE A 77 -2.79 -2.58 -7.78
N MET A 78 -2.71 -1.96 -6.61
CA MET A 78 -1.55 -1.19 -6.14
C MET A 78 -0.95 -1.89 -4.92
N VAL A 79 0.37 -2.01 -4.85
CA VAL A 79 1.06 -2.59 -3.68
C VAL A 79 2.19 -1.68 -3.23
N PHE A 80 2.25 -1.43 -1.92
CA PHE A 80 3.38 -0.75 -1.27
C PHE A 80 4.22 -1.78 -0.52
N THR A 81 5.53 -1.75 -0.73
CA THR A 81 6.48 -2.65 -0.07
C THR A 81 7.75 -1.89 0.29
N GLY A 82 8.39 -2.27 1.40
CA GLY A 82 9.69 -1.74 1.74
C GLY A 82 10.85 -2.48 1.05
N HIS A 83 10.58 -3.58 0.34
CA HIS A 83 11.56 -4.20 -0.54
C HIS A 83 11.67 -3.43 -1.85
N THR A 84 12.83 -3.49 -2.51
CA THR A 84 12.93 -3.05 -3.91
C THR A 84 12.40 -4.13 -4.86
N LEU A 85 11.95 -3.76 -6.06
CA LEU A 85 11.55 -4.72 -7.10
C LEU A 85 12.70 -5.69 -7.44
N ALA A 86 13.95 -5.22 -7.39
CA ALA A 86 15.13 -6.04 -7.59
C ALA A 86 15.32 -7.07 -6.47
N GLU A 87 15.17 -6.66 -5.20
CA GLU A 87 15.20 -7.57 -4.05
C GLU A 87 14.10 -8.63 -4.14
N LEU A 88 12.88 -8.25 -4.52
CA LEU A 88 11.76 -9.19 -4.67
C LEU A 88 12.02 -10.22 -5.76
N ARG A 89 12.46 -9.80 -6.95
CA ARG A 89 12.81 -10.72 -8.06
C ARG A 89 13.97 -11.62 -7.70
N ALA A 90 14.95 -11.14 -6.94
CA ALA A 90 16.10 -11.92 -6.50
C ALA A 90 15.72 -13.05 -5.52
N GLN A 91 14.55 -13.00 -4.88
CA GLN A 91 14.09 -14.10 -4.02
C GLN A 91 13.83 -15.39 -4.80
N ALA A 92 13.56 -15.31 -6.11
CA ALA A 92 13.25 -16.46 -6.97
C ALA A 92 12.17 -17.38 -6.38
N ARG A 93 11.14 -16.77 -5.77
CA ARG A 93 10.03 -17.46 -5.12
C ARG A 93 8.77 -17.34 -5.95
N GLY A 94 8.16 -18.48 -6.28
CA GLY A 94 6.96 -18.51 -7.13
C GLY A 94 5.76 -17.75 -6.56
N ASP A 95 5.62 -17.63 -5.24
CA ASP A 95 4.53 -16.85 -4.62
C ASP A 95 4.78 -15.33 -4.67
N VAL A 96 6.03 -14.89 -4.57
CA VAL A 96 6.43 -13.49 -4.79
C VAL A 96 6.22 -13.11 -6.26
N ASP A 97 6.66 -13.94 -7.19
CA ASP A 97 6.48 -13.72 -8.63
C ASP A 97 4.99 -13.67 -9.00
N ARG A 98 4.19 -14.55 -8.38
CA ARG A 98 2.74 -14.60 -8.57
C ARG A 98 2.06 -13.33 -8.03
N LEU A 99 2.47 -12.83 -6.86
CA LEU A 99 1.99 -11.53 -6.37
C LEU A 99 2.36 -10.42 -7.33
N LEU A 100 3.64 -10.29 -7.71
CA LEU A 100 4.12 -9.28 -8.66
C LEU A 100 3.34 -9.31 -9.99
N GLY A 101 3.02 -10.50 -10.50
CA GLY A 101 2.25 -10.69 -11.74
C GLY A 101 0.80 -10.21 -11.66
N ALA A 102 0.25 -10.01 -10.45
CA ALA A 102 -1.08 -9.47 -10.23
C ALA A 102 -1.10 -7.95 -10.01
N VAL A 103 0.08 -7.31 -9.85
CA VAL A 103 0.19 -5.88 -9.52
C VAL A 103 0.21 -5.02 -10.79
N ASP A 104 -0.58 -3.94 -10.81
CA ASP A 104 -0.53 -2.93 -11.88
C ASP A 104 0.50 -1.83 -11.56
N LEU A 105 0.56 -1.42 -10.29
CA LEU A 105 1.54 -0.45 -9.80
C LEU A 105 2.16 -0.93 -8.48
N LEU A 106 3.48 -1.09 -8.49
CA LEU A 106 4.26 -1.38 -7.29
C LEU A 106 4.97 -0.10 -6.83
N VAL A 107 4.82 0.26 -5.58
CA VAL A 107 5.64 1.25 -4.92
C VAL A 107 6.63 0.54 -4.02
N ASP A 108 7.91 0.67 -4.34
CA ASP A 108 8.98 -0.09 -3.70
C ASP A 108 9.89 0.80 -2.83
N GLY A 109 10.72 0.15 -2.01
CA GLY A 109 11.75 0.80 -1.21
C GLY A 109 11.34 1.15 0.23
N ARG A 110 12.31 1.01 1.13
CA ARG A 110 12.15 1.30 2.57
C ARG A 110 11.81 2.77 2.79
N PHE A 111 11.05 3.02 3.85
CA PHE A 111 10.85 4.39 4.34
C PHE A 111 12.14 4.94 4.95
N GLU A 112 12.52 6.14 4.52
CA GLU A 112 13.67 6.92 4.99
C GLU A 112 13.18 8.28 5.49
N ALA A 113 13.15 8.46 6.81
CA ALA A 113 12.59 9.64 7.46
C ALA A 113 13.37 10.94 7.16
N ASP A 114 14.67 10.80 6.89
CA ASP A 114 15.60 11.89 6.54
C ASP A 114 15.54 12.27 5.05
N GLN A 115 14.80 11.52 4.24
CA GLN A 115 14.65 11.77 2.81
C GLN A 115 13.17 11.91 2.39
N PRO A 116 12.41 12.85 2.98
CA PRO A 116 10.99 12.99 2.68
C PRO A 116 10.75 13.34 1.20
N GLU A 117 9.73 12.73 0.61
CA GLU A 117 9.22 13.08 -0.71
C GLU A 117 8.00 14.01 -0.59
N THR A 118 8.03 15.14 -1.30
CA THR A 118 7.01 16.20 -1.17
C THR A 118 6.37 16.59 -2.50
N ALA A 119 6.95 16.18 -3.62
CA ALA A 119 6.47 16.50 -4.96
C ALA A 119 5.61 15.38 -5.56
N ARG A 120 6.04 14.12 -5.40
CA ARG A 120 5.35 12.94 -5.95
C ARG A 120 4.30 12.43 -4.96
N ARG A 121 3.08 12.18 -5.45
CA ARG A 121 2.00 11.66 -4.59
C ARG A 121 2.31 10.25 -4.11
N TRP A 122 1.75 9.84 -2.97
CA TRP A 122 1.67 8.46 -2.47
C TRP A 122 2.97 7.82 -1.98
N ILE A 123 4.14 8.34 -2.33
CA ILE A 123 5.42 7.89 -1.75
C ILE A 123 5.85 8.78 -0.58
N GLY A 124 6.49 8.16 0.40
CA GLY A 124 6.95 8.77 1.64
C GLY A 124 8.40 9.25 1.61
N SER A 125 9.23 8.63 0.77
CA SER A 125 10.66 8.89 0.73
C SER A 125 11.21 8.93 -0.69
N ARG A 126 12.26 9.73 -0.93
CA ARG A 126 12.79 9.97 -2.29
C ARG A 126 13.39 8.73 -2.95
N ASN A 127 13.91 7.80 -2.14
CA ASN A 127 14.44 6.52 -2.58
C ASN A 127 13.37 5.57 -3.14
N GLN A 128 12.09 5.80 -2.84
CA GLN A 128 10.99 4.96 -3.28
C GLN A 128 10.67 5.16 -4.76
N VAL A 129 10.41 4.06 -5.47
CA VAL A 129 10.15 4.06 -6.91
C VAL A 129 8.76 3.48 -7.20
N MET A 130 8.06 4.15 -8.11
CA MET A 130 6.81 3.66 -8.68
C MET A 130 7.10 2.84 -9.95
N HIS A 131 6.78 1.56 -9.93
CA HIS A 131 6.91 0.65 -11.07
C HIS A 131 5.54 0.38 -11.66
N PHE A 132 5.32 0.88 -12.88
CA PHE A 132 4.11 0.68 -13.67
C PHE A 132 4.23 -0.66 -14.40
N LEU A 133 3.80 -1.75 -13.75
CA LEU A 133 4.03 -3.12 -14.22
C LEU A 133 3.07 -3.54 -15.34
N THR A 134 1.95 -2.85 -15.49
CA THR A 134 1.00 -3.01 -16.58
C THR A 134 0.65 -1.67 -17.21
N GLY A 135 -0.05 -1.69 -18.35
CA GLY A 135 -0.57 -0.47 -18.99
C GLY A 135 -1.81 0.14 -18.31
N ARG A 136 -2.19 -0.33 -17.11
CA ARG A 136 -3.37 0.19 -16.39
C ARG A 136 -3.18 1.65 -15.93
N TYR A 137 -1.93 2.04 -15.70
CA TYR A 137 -1.53 3.38 -15.27
C TYR A 137 -0.35 3.87 -16.09
N SER A 138 -0.21 5.19 -16.17
CA SER A 138 0.93 5.86 -16.79
C SER A 138 1.67 6.73 -15.78
N PRO A 139 3.01 6.83 -15.85
CA PRO A 139 3.78 7.79 -15.05
C PRO A 139 3.39 9.25 -15.31
N HIS A 140 2.67 9.51 -16.41
CA HIS A 140 2.17 10.84 -16.75
C HIS A 140 0.75 11.11 -16.23
N ASP A 141 0.09 10.16 -15.57
CA ASP A 141 -1.22 10.43 -15.00
C ASP A 141 -1.08 11.46 -13.88
N ALA A 142 -1.94 12.49 -13.92
CA ALA A 142 -1.85 13.64 -13.02
C ALA A 142 -1.90 13.27 -11.53
N CYS A 143 -2.50 12.13 -11.18
CA CYS A 143 -2.54 11.65 -9.80
C CYS A 143 -1.16 11.26 -9.24
N PHE A 144 -0.20 10.87 -10.08
CA PHE A 144 1.16 10.49 -9.66
C PHE A 144 2.13 11.67 -9.63
N THR A 145 1.87 12.72 -10.41
CA THR A 145 2.73 13.90 -10.54
C THR A 145 2.29 15.08 -9.69
N ALA A 146 1.18 14.95 -8.96
CA ALA A 146 0.67 15.99 -8.08
C ALA A 146 1.21 15.85 -6.64
N PRO A 147 1.28 16.95 -5.87
CA PRO A 147 1.67 16.89 -4.46
C PRO A 147 0.73 16.01 -3.61
N ASN A 148 1.24 15.55 -2.48
CA ASN A 148 0.46 14.90 -1.44
C ASN A 148 -0.62 15.84 -0.89
N THR A 149 -1.82 15.30 -0.66
CA THR A 149 -2.94 16.02 -0.04
C THR A 149 -3.23 15.42 1.33
N ALA A 150 -3.70 16.25 2.26
CA ALA A 150 -4.30 15.79 3.50
C ALA A 150 -5.82 15.99 3.42
N GLU A 151 -6.55 14.99 3.87
CA GLU A 151 -8.00 15.03 3.96
C GLU A 151 -8.38 15.18 5.43
N VAL A 152 -9.18 16.19 5.74
CA VAL A 152 -9.55 16.54 7.11
C VAL A 152 -11.07 16.43 7.24
N HIS A 153 -11.51 15.49 8.08
CA HIS A 153 -12.91 15.25 8.38
C HIS A 153 -13.22 15.66 9.81
N PHE A 154 -14.35 16.32 10.02
CA PHE A 154 -14.89 16.56 11.36
C PHE A 154 -16.17 15.75 11.55
N VAL A 155 -16.10 14.67 12.33
CA VAL A 155 -17.20 13.72 12.51
C VAL A 155 -17.48 13.55 14.00
N GLY A 156 -18.68 13.94 14.43
CA GLY A 156 -19.14 13.74 15.81
C GLY A 156 -18.24 14.40 16.87
N GLY A 157 -17.71 15.60 16.59
CA GLY A 157 -16.81 16.30 17.51
C GLY A 157 -15.35 15.86 17.44
N LYS A 158 -14.99 14.90 16.58
CA LYS A 158 -13.63 14.39 16.40
C LYS A 158 -13.05 14.85 15.07
N LEU A 159 -11.78 15.28 15.10
CA LEU A 159 -10.99 15.56 13.91
C LEU A 159 -10.32 14.25 13.44
N VAL A 160 -10.55 13.87 12.19
CA VAL A 160 -9.89 12.74 11.53
C VAL A 160 -9.07 13.31 10.38
N ILE A 161 -7.77 13.08 10.38
CA ILE A 161 -6.85 13.53 9.32
C ILE A 161 -6.29 12.29 8.63
N ASN A 162 -6.56 12.15 7.34
CA ASN A 162 -5.97 11.14 6.48
C ASN A 162 -4.94 11.77 5.55
N GLY A 163 -3.92 11.01 5.16
CA GLY A 163 -2.88 11.46 4.24
C GLY A 163 -1.53 11.64 4.93
N TRP A 164 -0.81 12.72 4.59
CA TRP A 164 0.59 12.88 4.96
C TRP A 164 0.84 12.90 6.48
N PRO A 165 1.63 11.95 7.05
CA PRO A 165 1.80 11.81 8.50
C PRO A 165 2.29 13.07 9.20
N ALA A 166 3.22 13.83 8.60
CA ALA A 166 3.73 15.05 9.22
C ALA A 166 2.67 16.14 9.40
N LEU A 167 1.57 16.07 8.64
CA LEU A 167 0.44 16.97 8.81
C LEU A 167 -0.46 16.47 9.94
N ALA A 168 -0.71 15.16 10.03
CA ALA A 168 -1.47 14.55 11.13
C ALA A 168 -0.78 14.74 12.50
N ASP A 169 0.54 14.60 12.57
CA ASP A 169 1.29 14.74 13.82
C ASP A 169 1.28 16.17 14.36
N ARG A 170 1.10 17.20 13.50
CA ARG A 170 0.94 18.60 13.95
C ARG A 170 -0.40 18.86 14.66
N PHE A 171 -1.37 17.97 14.51
CA PHE A 171 -2.72 18.10 15.08
C PHE A 171 -3.06 16.96 16.05
N ARG A 172 -2.10 16.07 16.36
CA ARG A 172 -2.23 15.13 17.47
C ARG A 172 -2.07 15.92 18.78
N PRO A 173 -3.05 15.86 19.70
CA PRO A 173 -2.97 16.55 20.99
C PRO A 173 -1.88 15.98 21.90
#